data_AF-A0A8T4VM36-F1
#
_entry.id   AF-A0A8T4VM36-F1
#
_cell.length_a   1.000
_cell.length_b   1.000
_cell.length_c   1.000
_cell.angle_alpha   90.00
_cell.angle_beta   90.00
_cell.angle_gamma   90.00
#
_symmetry.space_group_name_H-M   'P 1'
#
loop_
_entity.id
_entity.type
_entity.pdbx_description
1 polymer ?
#
loop_
_entity_poly.entity_id
_entity_poly.type
_entity_poly.pdbx_seq_one_letter_code
_entity_poly.pdbx_strand_id
1 'polypeptide(L)'
;MKNDLRIILFIILTLLIVYSAFGLYDELSPDSREALIDRSYQARSPLLVPYDTIILSRGKSTELNIALFNQAYLNGNFHLGLSCVDQYTPSKQGGFTLSHFPSHAHVPLGKAEVVSLTLAVPISARASTYFCRIELGHPEIGIPIIASKQFSLIILP
;
A
#
# COMPACT_ATOMS: atom_id res chain seq x y z
N MET A 1 26.41 1.92 46.39
CA MET A 1 26.53 0.63 45.68
C MET A 1 25.20 -0.04 45.37
N LYS A 2 24.30 -0.32 46.34
CA LYS A 2 23.02 -1.02 46.05
C LYS A 2 21.98 -0.14 45.31
N ASN A 3 22.02 1.18 45.51
CA ASN A 3 21.15 2.14 44.81
C ASN A 3 21.62 2.41 43.37
N ASP A 4 22.93 2.42 43.12
CA ASP A 4 23.49 2.67 41.79
C ASP A 4 23.12 1.56 40.81
N LEU A 5 23.12 0.30 41.27
CA LEU A 5 22.68 -0.84 40.47
C LEU A 5 21.21 -0.75 40.08
N ARG A 6 20.34 -0.27 40.98
CA ARG A 6 18.90 -0.11 40.71
C ARG A 6 18.63 0.99 39.67
N ILE A 7 19.39 2.09 39.75
CA ILE A 7 19.30 3.20 38.79
C ILE A 7 19.78 2.73 37.41
N ILE A 8 20.90 2.00 37.34
CA ILE A 8 21.42 1.44 36.08
C ILE A 8 20.41 0.46 35.48
N LEU A 9 19.83 -0.43 36.28
CA LEU A 9 18.80 -1.36 35.79
C LEU A 9 17.58 -0.63 35.25
N PHE A 10 17.15 0.44 35.92
CA PHE A 10 16.02 1.25 35.50
C PHE A 10 16.30 1.97 34.17
N ILE A 11 17.51 2.50 33.99
CA ILE A 11 17.92 3.14 32.73
C ILE A 11 17.96 2.11 31.59
N ILE A 12 18.53 0.92 31.81
CA ILE A 12 18.57 -0.15 30.81
C ILE A 12 17.15 -0.59 30.43
N LEU A 13 16.27 -0.76 31.42
CA LEU A 13 14.88 -1.14 31.18
C LEU A 13 14.14 -0.05 30.38
N THR A 14 14.38 1.22 30.70
CA THR A 14 13.76 2.34 29.98
C THR A 14 14.28 2.41 28.55
N LEU A 15 15.58 2.22 28.33
CA LEU A 15 16.18 2.14 27.00
C LEU A 15 15.63 0.97 26.19
N LEU A 16 15.44 -0.21 26.79
CA LEU A 16 14.81 -1.37 26.14
C LEU A 16 13.36 -1.10 25.77
N ILE A 17 12.58 -0.45 26.63
CA ILE A 17 11.19 -0.07 26.34
C ILE A 17 11.14 0.93 25.18
N VAL A 18 11.99 1.97 25.21
CA VAL A 18 12.12 2.94 24.12
C VAL A 18 12.53 2.22 22.83
N TYR A 19 13.55 1.36 22.88
CA TYR A 19 13.97 0.58 21.71
C TYR A 19 12.88 -0.36 21.18
N SER A 20 12.01 -0.91 22.04
CA SER A 20 10.87 -1.72 21.60
C SER A 20 9.71 -0.89 21.02
N ALA A 21 9.52 0.33 21.51
CA ALA A 21 8.49 1.24 21.00
C ALA A 21 8.89 1.89 19.67
N PHE A 22 10.20 2.13 19.47
CA PHE A 22 10.75 2.70 18.22
C PHE A 22 11.24 1.64 17.23
N GLY A 23 11.74 0.49 17.69
CA GLY A 23 12.31 -0.58 16.87
C GLY A 23 11.31 -1.53 16.21
N LEU A 24 10.01 -1.26 16.35
CA LEU A 24 8.94 -1.92 15.59
C LEU A 24 8.34 -1.02 14.51
N TYR A 25 8.80 0.23 14.40
CA TYR A 25 8.68 0.97 13.14
C TYR A 25 9.89 0.59 12.28
N ASP A 26 9.92 -0.67 11.84
CA ASP A 26 10.35 -0.92 10.47
C ASP A 26 9.28 -0.22 9.62
N GLU A 27 9.48 1.07 9.37
CA GLU A 27 9.03 1.65 8.11
C GLU A 27 9.64 0.72 7.07
N LEU A 28 8.85 -0.28 6.61
CA LEU A 28 9.19 -1.02 5.42
C LEU A 28 9.52 0.05 4.40
N SER A 29 10.81 0.24 4.14
CA SER A 29 11.27 0.97 2.98
C SER A 29 10.39 0.48 1.83
N PRO A 30 9.84 1.36 0.98
CA PRO A 30 9.15 0.90 -0.21
C PRO A 30 10.10 -0.09 -0.87
N ASP A 31 9.68 -1.36 -0.96
CA ASP A 31 10.50 -2.41 -1.56
C ASP A 31 11.06 -1.82 -2.85
N SER A 32 12.39 -1.86 -3.03
CA SER A 32 12.99 -1.22 -4.20
C SER A 32 12.31 -1.77 -5.46
N ARG A 33 12.28 -0.98 -6.53
CA ARG A 33 11.66 -1.40 -7.79
C ARG A 33 12.14 -2.78 -8.22
N GLU A 34 13.41 -3.07 -8.01
CA GLU A 34 14.08 -4.34 -8.28
C GLU A 34 13.54 -5.48 -7.39
N ALA A 35 13.41 -5.25 -6.08
CA ALA A 35 12.85 -6.23 -5.15
C ALA A 35 11.39 -6.57 -5.51
N LEU A 36 10.61 -5.58 -5.93
CA LEU A 36 9.24 -5.77 -6.40
C LEU A 36 9.16 -6.62 -7.67
N ILE A 37 10.04 -6.35 -8.64
CA ILE A 37 10.19 -7.13 -9.86
C ILE A 37 10.55 -8.58 -9.52
N ASP A 38 11.58 -8.80 -8.71
CA ASP A 38 12.05 -10.14 -8.35
C ASP A 38 10.97 -10.95 -7.65
N ARG A 39 10.24 -10.36 -6.69
CA ARG A 39 9.14 -11.05 -5.99
C ARG A 39 7.99 -11.39 -6.93
N SER A 40 7.59 -10.47 -7.80
CA SER A 40 6.48 -10.73 -8.74
C SER A 40 6.85 -11.82 -9.76
N TYR A 41 8.11 -11.83 -10.21
CA TYR A 41 8.66 -12.85 -11.08
C TYR A 41 8.70 -14.23 -10.39
N GLN A 42 9.19 -14.28 -9.15
CA GLN A 42 9.25 -15.52 -8.36
C GLN A 42 7.85 -16.08 -8.05
N ALA A 43 6.92 -15.22 -7.65
CA ALA A 43 5.54 -15.62 -7.36
C ALA A 43 4.75 -16.00 -8.62
N ARG A 44 5.25 -15.62 -9.80
CA ARG A 44 4.56 -15.73 -11.10
C ARG A 44 3.15 -15.13 -11.05
N SER A 45 2.94 -14.12 -10.21
CA SER A 45 1.63 -13.50 -9.99
C SER A 45 1.78 -12.00 -9.82
N PRO A 46 0.78 -11.20 -10.23
CA PRO A 46 0.73 -9.78 -9.88
C PRO A 46 0.78 -9.60 -8.36
N LEU A 47 1.66 -8.73 -7.88
CA LEU A 47 1.77 -8.34 -6.48
C LEU A 47 1.33 -6.89 -6.34
N LEU A 48 0.18 -6.71 -5.70
CA LEU A 48 -0.29 -5.40 -5.28
C LEU A 48 0.44 -5.05 -3.98
N VAL A 49 1.23 -3.98 -3.99
CA VAL A 49 1.97 -3.51 -2.80
C VAL A 49 1.48 -2.13 -2.37
N PRO A 50 0.28 -2.04 -1.76
CA PRO A 50 0.10 -1.11 -0.66
C PRO A 50 0.61 -1.76 0.63
N TYR A 51 1.27 -0.95 1.46
CA TYR A 51 1.35 -1.20 2.90
C TYR A 51 -0.03 -1.57 3.44
N ASP A 52 -0.10 -2.42 4.46
CA ASP A 52 -1.39 -2.75 5.10
C ASP A 52 -2.08 -1.50 5.66
N THR A 53 -1.30 -0.44 5.95
CA THR A 53 -1.79 0.88 6.34
C THR A 53 -0.99 1.99 5.67
N ILE A 54 -1.69 3.00 5.16
CA ILE A 54 -1.13 4.21 4.57
C ILE A 54 -1.65 5.39 5.38
N ILE A 55 -0.75 6.25 5.86
CA ILE A 55 -1.09 7.46 6.60
C ILE A 55 -0.78 8.66 5.71
N LEU A 56 -1.76 9.53 5.49
CA LEU A 56 -1.59 10.70 4.62
C LEU A 56 -2.36 11.91 5.15
N SER A 57 -1.74 13.08 5.17
CA SER A 57 -2.44 14.32 5.50
C SER A 57 -3.26 14.83 4.33
N ARG A 58 -4.29 15.64 4.63
CA ARG A 58 -5.07 16.35 3.61
C ARG A 58 -4.18 17.22 2.71
N GLY A 59 -4.45 17.21 1.40
CA GLY A 59 -3.67 17.95 0.41
C GLY A 59 -2.30 17.35 0.10
N LYS A 60 -2.00 16.14 0.61
CA LYS A 60 -0.78 15.40 0.29
C LYS A 60 -1.07 14.27 -0.69
N SER A 61 0.01 13.78 -1.28
CA SER A 61 0.01 12.62 -2.15
C SER A 61 1.15 11.67 -1.76
N THR A 62 0.97 10.40 -2.04
CA THR A 62 2.02 9.39 -1.93
C THR A 62 2.02 8.50 -3.16
N GLU A 63 3.19 8.02 -3.54
CA GLU A 63 3.35 7.07 -4.63
C GLU A 63 3.13 5.65 -4.10
N LEU A 64 2.32 4.87 -4.82
CA LEU A 64 2.10 3.45 -4.60
C LEU A 64 2.66 2.67 -5.77
N ASN A 65 3.39 1.62 -5.47
CA ASN A 65 4.03 0.77 -6.48
C ASN A 65 3.29 -0.56 -6.57
N ILE A 66 2.91 -0.93 -7.79
CA ILE A 66 2.28 -2.23 -8.07
C ILE A 66 3.22 -3.01 -8.98
N ALA A 67 3.59 -4.22 -8.56
CA ALA A 67 4.38 -5.12 -9.39
C ALA A 67 3.45 -6.06 -10.16
N LEU A 68 3.57 -6.06 -11.48
CA LEU A 68 2.73 -6.84 -12.39
C LEU A 68 3.59 -7.89 -13.06
N PHE A 69 3.11 -9.14 -13.09
CA PHE A 69 3.74 -10.21 -13.85
C PHE A 69 2.74 -10.80 -14.83
N ASN A 70 3.12 -10.85 -16.12
CA ASN A 70 2.29 -11.46 -17.14
C ASN A 70 2.70 -12.93 -17.39
N GLN A 71 1.98 -13.85 -16.75
CA GLN A 71 2.21 -15.29 -16.91
C GLN A 71 1.42 -15.96 -18.03
N ALA A 72 0.22 -15.45 -18.36
CA ALA A 72 -0.73 -16.16 -19.21
C ALA A 72 -1.71 -15.25 -19.98
N TYR A 73 -1.60 -13.92 -19.84
CA TYR A 73 -2.55 -13.00 -20.46
C TYR A 73 -2.02 -12.59 -21.83
N LEU A 74 -2.68 -13.12 -22.88
CA LEU A 74 -2.25 -13.05 -24.29
C LEU A 74 -1.99 -11.62 -24.80
N ASN A 75 -2.49 -10.59 -24.10
CA ASN A 75 -2.31 -9.19 -24.47
C ASN A 75 -1.60 -8.35 -23.41
N GLY A 76 -1.23 -8.93 -22.26
CA GLY A 76 -0.49 -8.22 -21.19
C GLY A 76 -1.19 -7.02 -20.58
N ASN A 77 -2.47 -6.80 -20.89
CA ASN A 77 -3.22 -5.64 -20.44
C ASN A 77 -3.92 -5.94 -19.13
N PHE A 78 -3.71 -5.07 -18.14
CA PHE A 78 -4.32 -5.14 -16.82
C PHE A 78 -5.16 -3.90 -16.58
N HIS A 79 -6.36 -4.08 -16.06
CA HIS A 79 -7.13 -3.01 -15.46
C HIS A 79 -6.79 -2.87 -14.00
N LEU A 80 -6.63 -1.63 -13.57
CA LEU A 80 -6.51 -1.29 -12.16
C LEU A 80 -7.86 -0.72 -11.70
N GLY A 81 -8.32 -1.20 -10.55
CA GLY A 81 -9.43 -0.62 -9.81
C GLY A 81 -8.97 -0.24 -8.41
N LEU A 82 -9.47 0.88 -7.88
CA LEU A 82 -9.29 1.25 -6.47
C LEU A 82 -10.62 1.72 -5.93
N SER A 83 -11.07 1.08 -4.87
CA SER A 83 -12.27 1.44 -4.11
C SER A 83 -11.90 1.73 -2.67
N CYS A 84 -12.54 2.72 -2.04
CA CYS A 84 -12.34 3.05 -0.64
C CYS A 84 -13.68 3.38 0.01
N VAL A 85 -13.93 2.80 1.19
CA VAL A 85 -15.14 3.05 1.99
C VAL A 85 -14.78 3.67 3.33
N ASP A 86 -15.53 4.70 3.74
CA ASP A 86 -15.36 5.34 5.06
C ASP A 86 -15.83 4.37 6.15
N GLN A 87 -15.00 4.14 7.18
CA GLN A 87 -15.35 3.27 8.30
C GLN A 87 -16.63 3.71 9.04
N TYR A 88 -16.93 5.02 9.05
CA TYR A 88 -18.08 5.56 9.78
C TYR A 88 -19.29 5.85 8.89
N THR A 89 -19.11 5.88 7.57
CA THR A 89 -20.19 6.19 6.62
C THR A 89 -20.08 5.30 5.38
N PRO A 90 -20.38 4.00 5.49
CA PRO A 90 -20.17 3.03 4.39
C PRO A 90 -21.02 3.32 3.15
N SER A 91 -22.14 4.04 3.30
CA SER A 91 -23.03 4.46 2.21
C SER A 91 -22.52 5.69 1.44
N LYS A 92 -21.52 6.40 1.98
CA LYS A 92 -20.79 7.42 1.24
C LYS A 92 -19.51 6.76 0.75
N GLN A 93 -19.46 6.38 -0.53
CA GLN A 93 -18.15 6.21 -1.19
C GLN A 93 -17.36 7.48 -0.87
N GLY A 94 -16.20 7.32 -0.25
CA GLY A 94 -15.42 8.48 0.16
C GLY A 94 -15.22 9.37 -1.05
N GLY A 95 -15.50 10.67 -0.93
CA GLY A 95 -15.34 11.64 -2.00
C GLY A 95 -13.86 11.86 -2.30
N PHE A 96 -13.20 10.83 -2.82
CA PHE A 96 -11.80 10.81 -3.19
C PHE A 96 -11.71 10.82 -4.70
N THR A 97 -11.13 11.89 -5.20
CA THR A 97 -10.63 11.91 -6.56
C THR A 97 -9.23 11.32 -6.52
N LEU A 98 -9.09 10.07 -6.99
CA LEU A 98 -7.78 9.51 -7.29
C LEU A 98 -7.21 10.31 -8.46
N SER A 99 -6.13 11.05 -8.24
CA SER A 99 -5.44 11.75 -9.32
C SER A 99 -4.36 10.84 -9.91
N HIS A 100 -4.17 10.83 -11.22
CA HIS A 100 -3.09 10.07 -11.88
C HIS A 100 -3.16 8.56 -11.65
N PHE A 101 -4.38 8.01 -11.66
CA PHE A 101 -4.62 6.58 -11.62
C PHE A 101 -4.60 6.00 -13.05
N PRO A 102 -3.55 5.28 -13.48
CA PRO A 102 -3.55 4.63 -14.78
C PRO A 102 -4.61 3.52 -14.74
N SER A 103 -5.70 3.70 -15.47
CA SER A 103 -6.77 2.69 -15.54
C SER A 103 -6.31 1.40 -16.22
N HIS A 104 -5.21 1.46 -16.98
CA HIS A 104 -4.65 0.35 -17.74
C HIS A 104 -3.12 0.31 -17.59
N ALA A 105 -2.57 -0.89 -17.53
CA ALA A 105 -1.13 -1.15 -17.62
C ALA A 105 -0.86 -2.29 -18.59
N HIS A 106 0.23 -2.21 -19.36
CA HIS A 106 0.65 -3.26 -20.28
C HIS A 106 1.96 -3.89 -19.81
N VAL A 107 2.01 -5.22 -19.69
CA VAL A 107 3.21 -5.98 -19.35
C VAL A 107 3.42 -7.11 -20.36
N PRO A 108 4.56 -7.16 -21.07
CA PRO A 108 4.83 -8.22 -22.03
C PRO A 108 4.86 -9.61 -21.38
N LEU A 109 4.50 -10.63 -22.16
CA LEU A 109 4.48 -12.02 -21.69
C LEU A 109 5.85 -12.45 -21.11
N GLY A 110 5.82 -13.08 -19.94
CA GLY A 110 7.00 -13.56 -19.23
C GLY A 110 7.84 -12.46 -18.56
N LYS A 111 7.36 -11.21 -18.56
CA LYS A 111 8.03 -10.09 -17.89
C LYS A 111 7.30 -9.63 -16.64
N ALA A 112 8.07 -9.00 -15.76
CA ALA A 112 7.58 -8.26 -14.62
C ALA A 112 7.84 -6.76 -14.82
N GLU A 113 6.86 -5.93 -14.46
CA GLU A 113 6.99 -4.47 -14.48
C GLU A 113 6.39 -3.86 -13.22
N VAL A 114 6.93 -2.73 -12.80
CA VAL A 114 6.37 -1.93 -11.70
C VAL A 114 5.67 -0.72 -12.26
N VAL A 115 4.39 -0.61 -11.92
CA VAL A 115 3.51 0.51 -12.22
C VAL A 115 3.41 1.38 -10.97
N SER A 116 3.83 2.64 -11.10
CA SER A 116 3.63 3.66 -10.07
C SER A 116 2.27 4.31 -10.26
N LEU A 117 1.55 4.53 -9.16
CA LEU A 117 0.32 5.32 -9.13
C LEU A 117 0.35 6.28 -7.95
N THR A 118 -0.31 7.43 -8.09
CA THR A 118 -0.30 8.45 -7.05
C THR A 118 -1.61 8.44 -6.29
N LEU A 119 -1.56 8.09 -5.01
CA LEU A 119 -2.69 8.29 -4.11
C LEU A 119 -2.66 9.74 -3.60
N ALA A 120 -3.51 10.60 -4.16
CA ALA A 120 -3.67 11.97 -3.72
C ALA A 120 -4.93 12.14 -2.86
N VAL A 121 -4.80 12.84 -1.74
CA VAL A 121 -5.91 13.16 -0.85
C VAL A 121 -6.24 14.65 -0.99
N PRO A 122 -7.46 15.02 -1.42
CA PRO A 122 -7.85 16.42 -1.54
C PRO A 122 -7.91 17.12 -0.18
N ILE A 123 -7.71 18.44 -0.15
CA ILE A 123 -7.78 19.24 1.10
C ILE A 123 -9.17 19.13 1.75
N SER A 124 -10.21 18.98 0.94
CA SER A 124 -11.59 18.80 1.39
C SER A 124 -11.90 17.39 1.90
N ALA A 125 -10.95 16.45 1.85
CA ALA A 125 -11.13 15.12 2.40
C ALA A 125 -11.45 15.20 3.90
N ARG A 126 -12.30 14.29 4.36
CA ARG A 126 -12.56 14.11 5.78
C ARG A 126 -11.38 13.37 6.41
N ALA A 127 -10.88 13.86 7.55
CA ALA A 127 -9.97 13.10 8.39
C ALA A 127 -10.73 11.91 8.99
N SER A 128 -10.40 10.70 8.54
CA SER A 128 -11.03 9.44 8.94
C SER A 128 -10.11 8.27 8.53
N THR A 129 -10.52 7.05 8.89
CA THR A 129 -9.94 5.83 8.32
C THR A 129 -10.85 5.29 7.23
N TYR A 130 -10.23 4.87 6.14
CA TYR A 130 -10.88 4.31 4.97
C TYR A 130 -10.36 2.89 4.76
N PHE A 131 -11.27 1.96 4.47
CA PHE A 131 -10.91 0.63 4.04
C PHE A 131 -10.88 0.63 2.52
N CYS A 132 -9.68 0.47 1.97
CA CYS A 132 -9.43 0.52 0.55
C CYS A 132 -9.13 -0.88 0.00
N ARG A 133 -9.51 -1.11 -1.25
CA ARG A 133 -9.21 -2.32 -2.01
C ARG A 133 -8.69 -1.92 -3.38
N ILE A 134 -7.47 -2.34 -3.69
CA ILE A 134 -6.94 -2.32 -5.05
C ILE A 134 -7.27 -3.66 -5.69
N GLU A 135 -7.74 -3.60 -6.93
CA GLU A 135 -8.10 -4.76 -7.74
C GLU A 135 -7.35 -4.70 -9.06
N LEU A 136 -6.87 -5.86 -9.49
CA LEU A 136 -6.30 -6.10 -10.79
C LEU A 136 -7.26 -6.97 -11.59
N GLY A 137 -7.75 -6.47 -12.72
CA GLY A 137 -8.62 -7.20 -13.63
C GLY A 137 -8.03 -7.31 -15.03
N HIS A 138 -8.71 -8.02 -15.92
CA HIS A 138 -8.45 -7.99 -17.36
C HIS A 138 -9.42 -7.00 -18.04
N PRO A 139 -9.01 -6.31 -19.12
CA PRO A 139 -9.85 -5.37 -19.87
C PRO A 139 -11.10 -5.96 -20.53
N GLU A 140 -11.13 -7.27 -20.73
CA GLU A 140 -12.30 -7.92 -21.32
C GLU A 140 -13.40 -8.08 -20.27
N ILE A 141 -14.59 -7.57 -20.60
CA ILE A 141 -15.78 -7.59 -19.76
C ILE A 141 -16.10 -9.04 -19.35
N GLY A 142 -16.19 -9.29 -18.05
CA GLY A 142 -16.57 -10.60 -17.49
C GLY A 142 -15.41 -11.49 -17.04
N ILE A 143 -14.16 -11.05 -17.15
CA ILE A 143 -13.00 -11.79 -16.61
C ILE A 143 -12.83 -11.48 -15.11
N PRO A 144 -12.57 -12.50 -14.26
CA PRO A 144 -12.46 -12.33 -12.82
C PRO A 144 -11.31 -11.40 -12.40
N ILE A 145 -11.49 -10.79 -11.23
CA ILE A 145 -10.40 -10.13 -10.49
C ILE A 145 -9.25 -11.14 -10.34
N ILE A 146 -8.10 -10.80 -10.90
CA ILE A 146 -6.89 -11.63 -10.96
C ILE A 146 -6.14 -11.55 -9.63
N ALA A 147 -6.09 -10.36 -9.04
CA ALA A 147 -5.49 -10.11 -7.74
C ALA A 147 -6.24 -8.97 -7.05
N SER A 148 -6.33 -9.01 -5.73
CA SER A 148 -6.81 -7.88 -4.95
C SER A 148 -6.08 -7.78 -3.63
N LYS A 149 -5.86 -6.55 -3.16
CA LYS A 149 -5.24 -6.29 -1.86
C LYS A 149 -6.03 -5.19 -1.15
N GLN A 150 -6.34 -5.47 0.11
CA GLN A 150 -6.98 -4.52 1.01
C GLN A 150 -5.92 -3.81 1.86
N PHE A 151 -6.19 -2.55 2.19
CA PHE A 151 -5.36 -1.75 3.09
C PHE A 151 -6.20 -0.66 3.77
N SER A 152 -5.70 -0.15 4.88
CA SER A 152 -6.29 0.99 5.59
C SER A 152 -5.63 2.29 5.14
N LEU A 153 -6.42 3.28 4.74
CA LEU A 153 -5.95 4.65 4.50
C LEU A 153 -6.41 5.54 5.66
N ILE A 154 -5.46 6.05 6.44
CA ILE A 154 -5.71 6.97 7.55
C ILE A 154 -5.42 8.39 7.07
N ILE A 155 -6.46 9.22 7.02
CA ILE A 155 -6.33 10.61 6.63
C ILE A 155 -6.20 11.48 7.88
N LEU A 156 -5.05 12.12 8.02
CA LEU A 156 -4.78 13.06 9.11
C LEU A 156 -5.36 14.44 8.78
N PRO A 157 -5.78 15.22 9.80
CA PRO A 157 -6.23 16.60 9.60
C PRO A 157 -5.16 17.48 8.95
#